data_AF-A0A364LEI6-F1
#
_entry.id   AF-A0A364LEI6-F1
#
_cell.length_a   1.000
_cell.length_b   1.000
_cell.length_c   1.000
_cell.angle_alpha   90.00
_cell.angle_beta   90.00
_cell.angle_gamma   90.00
#
_symmetry.space_group_name_H-M   'P 1'
#
loop_
_entity.id
_entity.type
_entity.pdbx_description
1 polymer ?
#
loop_
_entity_poly.entity_id
_entity_poly.type
_entity_poly.pdbx_seq_one_letter_code
_entity_poly.pdbx_strand_id
1 'polypeptide(L)'
;MLSRINRALALLVVPAAAQQGYYFVLNTGMPVTIERLDPILSAGKVPSQHVHSVVGGNGFAASMDYAQTQTSTCSTVQPIADKSNYWMPNLYFQDPKNGSFIRVPEQPYHKIYYKYGTGSNTYDKDIQEFPQEFRMMAGDATLRAENATLMGPYGNGLSWYCHGNGTTDFPDFESVGFPTGFTACPNGFAASITMPSCWNGQDFDATNPSAHMAYPVADGIAGCPDTHNVARFPQIFVEYWLNIDTFDGLYTADDNPFVLTMGDATGYGFHVDFLNGWEAGVLNATMPTCIPGNTGNPALSDDTCFGNHGGIYTDEQIASCILKPLTNEATGWTYPEIDNPEGGALTYGGVLSALPGCQTITTGPNAATLTTCNETTTTVQG
;
A
#
# COMPACT_ATOMS: atom_id res chain seq x y z
N MET A 1 -5.31 -39.29 9.72
CA MET A 1 -6.06 -39.16 8.46
C MET A 1 -5.89 -37.73 7.98
N LEU A 2 -4.97 -37.50 7.04
CA LEU A 2 -4.75 -36.19 6.44
C LEU A 2 -5.85 -35.92 5.41
N SER A 3 -6.67 -34.89 5.63
CA SER A 3 -7.60 -34.38 4.63
C SER A 3 -6.88 -33.33 3.78
N ARG A 4 -6.61 -33.67 2.52
CA ARG A 4 -6.13 -32.73 1.51
C ARG A 4 -7.32 -31.89 1.04
N ILE A 5 -7.30 -30.59 1.31
CA ILE A 5 -8.22 -29.63 0.70
C ILE A 5 -7.77 -29.42 -0.74
N ASN A 6 -8.53 -29.95 -1.70
CA ASN A 6 -8.40 -29.61 -3.11
C ASN A 6 -8.96 -28.20 -3.32
N ARG A 7 -8.09 -27.19 -3.42
CA ARG A 7 -8.44 -25.89 -3.99
C ARG A 7 -8.55 -26.06 -5.51
N ALA A 8 -9.77 -26.16 -6.03
CA ALA A 8 -9.99 -26.06 -7.47
C ALA A 8 -9.83 -24.59 -7.86
N LEU A 9 -8.63 -24.22 -8.35
CA LEU A 9 -8.45 -23.00 -9.13
C LEU A 9 -9.37 -23.11 -10.35
N ALA A 10 -10.35 -22.23 -10.46
CA ALA A 10 -10.93 -21.91 -11.75
C ALA A 10 -9.85 -21.18 -12.56
N LEU A 11 -8.99 -21.94 -13.25
CA LEU A 11 -8.07 -21.39 -14.23
C LEU A 11 -8.88 -20.84 -15.39
N LEU A 12 -9.08 -19.51 -15.41
CA LEU A 12 -9.24 -18.78 -16.65
C LEU A 12 -8.07 -19.20 -17.55
N VAL A 13 -8.36 -19.78 -18.71
CA VAL A 13 -7.35 -20.14 -19.71
C VAL A 13 -6.80 -18.84 -20.28
N VAL A 14 -5.84 -18.26 -19.58
CA VAL A 14 -4.99 -17.19 -20.10
C VAL A 14 -4.05 -17.86 -21.10
N PRO A 15 -4.01 -17.44 -22.37
CA PRO A 15 -3.06 -18.01 -23.33
C PRO A 15 -1.65 -17.93 -22.76
N ALA A 16 -0.81 -18.95 -22.98
CA ALA A 16 0.53 -19.04 -22.37
C ALA A 16 1.42 -17.81 -22.66
N ALA A 17 1.19 -17.12 -23.77
CA ALA A 17 1.88 -15.87 -24.13
C ALA A 17 1.43 -14.63 -23.30
N ALA A 18 0.32 -14.73 -22.57
CA ALA A 18 -0.22 -13.71 -21.66
C ALA A 18 -0.02 -14.08 -20.17
N GLN A 19 0.69 -15.17 -19.89
CA GLN A 19 1.04 -15.59 -18.53
C GLN A 19 2.35 -14.94 -18.05
N GLN A 20 3.37 -14.86 -18.92
CA GLN A 20 4.56 -14.04 -18.69
C GLN A 20 4.24 -12.58 -18.98
N GLY A 21 4.92 -11.68 -18.28
CA GLY A 21 4.65 -10.26 -18.45
C GLY A 21 5.81 -9.40 -17.99
N TYR A 22 5.87 -8.19 -18.53
CA TYR A 22 6.86 -7.18 -18.20
C TYR A 22 6.44 -6.44 -16.93
N TYR A 23 6.37 -7.21 -15.85
CA TYR A 23 6.22 -6.72 -14.50
C TYR A 23 6.73 -7.77 -13.53
N PHE A 24 7.14 -7.32 -12.35
CA PHE A 24 7.35 -8.16 -11.19
C PHE A 24 6.46 -7.71 -10.04
N VAL A 25 6.24 -8.62 -9.09
CA VAL A 25 5.46 -8.37 -7.89
C VAL A 25 6.37 -8.56 -6.70
N LEU A 26 6.56 -7.51 -5.92
CA LEU A 26 7.17 -7.59 -4.61
C LEU A 26 6.10 -8.14 -3.66
N ASN A 27 6.31 -9.35 -3.16
CA ASN A 27 5.56 -9.80 -1.99
C ASN A 27 6.16 -9.11 -0.77
N THR A 28 5.34 -8.43 0.02
CA THR A 28 5.81 -7.80 1.25
C THR A 28 5.58 -8.72 2.44
N GLY A 29 6.37 -8.57 3.48
CA GLY A 29 5.99 -9.02 4.82
C GLY A 29 5.01 -8.05 5.49
N MET A 30 4.89 -8.20 6.80
CA MET A 30 4.23 -7.21 7.65
C MET A 30 4.98 -5.86 7.63
N PRO A 31 4.35 -4.75 8.05
CA PRO A 31 4.97 -3.43 8.08
C PRO A 31 6.25 -3.41 8.93
N VAL A 32 7.25 -2.66 8.47
CA VAL A 32 8.48 -2.42 9.24
C VAL A 32 8.17 -1.55 10.46
N THR A 33 7.23 -0.61 10.36
CA THR A 33 6.73 0.21 11.48
C THR A 33 5.29 0.67 11.21
N ILE A 34 4.53 0.94 12.27
CA ILE A 34 3.22 1.57 12.22
C ILE A 34 3.23 2.79 13.15
N GLU A 35 3.26 3.99 12.57
CA GLU A 35 3.37 5.23 13.35
C GLU A 35 2.96 6.48 12.56
N ARG A 36 2.84 7.61 13.26
CA ARG A 36 2.63 8.92 12.63
C ARG A 36 3.95 9.53 12.20
N LEU A 37 4.49 9.06 11.09
CA LEU A 37 5.61 9.68 10.38
C LEU A 37 5.29 9.78 8.90
N ASP A 38 5.72 10.87 8.29
CA ASP A 38 5.57 11.13 6.86
C ASP A 38 6.78 11.96 6.40
N PRO A 39 7.80 11.32 5.82
CA PRO A 39 9.05 11.99 5.47
C PRO A 39 8.94 12.93 4.27
N ILE A 40 7.85 12.86 3.47
CA ILE A 40 7.74 13.64 2.22
C ILE A 40 6.77 14.82 2.36
N LEU A 41 5.66 14.68 3.08
CA LEU A 41 4.74 15.80 3.35
C LEU A 41 5.02 16.50 4.68
N SER A 42 5.56 15.78 5.66
CA SER A 42 5.83 16.28 7.01
C SER A 42 7.28 16.08 7.43
N ALA A 43 8.22 16.25 6.50
CA ALA A 43 9.66 16.07 6.73
C ALA A 43 10.14 16.71 8.05
N GLY A 44 10.78 15.89 8.88
CA GLY A 44 11.33 16.26 10.18
C GLY A 44 10.30 16.41 11.31
N LYS A 45 9.00 16.25 11.06
CA LYS A 45 7.96 16.34 12.10
C LYS A 45 7.72 14.98 12.76
N VAL A 46 7.68 15.00 14.09
CA VAL A 46 7.34 13.83 14.92
C VAL A 46 6.36 14.30 16.00
N PRO A 47 5.09 13.90 15.96
CA PRO A 47 4.42 13.08 14.94
C PRO A 47 4.04 13.86 13.65
N SER A 48 3.74 13.12 12.57
CA SER A 48 3.04 13.61 11.36
C SER A 48 1.51 13.64 11.57
N GLN A 49 0.72 13.89 10.52
CA GLN A 49 -0.73 14.09 10.64
C GLN A 49 -1.50 12.85 11.10
N HIS A 50 -1.31 11.70 10.45
CA HIS A 50 -2.07 10.47 10.68
C HIS A 50 -1.15 9.23 10.61
N VAL A 51 -1.67 8.06 10.99
CA VAL A 51 -0.87 6.83 11.17
C VAL A 51 -0.62 6.14 9.84
N HIS A 52 0.64 5.92 9.52
CA HIS A 52 1.05 5.15 8.36
C HIS A 52 1.49 3.75 8.75
N SER A 53 1.12 2.79 7.91
CA SER A 53 1.74 1.48 7.82
C SER A 53 2.84 1.56 6.77
N VAL A 54 4.05 1.18 7.14
CA VAL A 54 5.24 1.35 6.31
C VAL A 54 5.80 -0.01 5.93
N VAL A 55 5.96 -0.28 4.64
CA VAL A 55 6.70 -1.43 4.13
C VAL A 55 7.99 -0.98 3.44
N GLY A 56 8.98 -1.87 3.40
CA GLY A 56 10.29 -1.61 2.81
C GLY A 56 11.43 -1.57 3.82
N GLY A 57 12.44 -0.75 3.55
CA GLY A 57 13.68 -0.69 4.32
C GLY A 57 13.49 -0.16 5.75
N ASN A 58 14.23 -0.69 6.72
CA ASN A 58 14.21 -0.20 8.11
C ASN A 58 14.97 1.12 8.35
N GLY A 59 15.49 1.75 7.29
CA GLY A 59 16.02 3.11 7.32
C GLY A 59 14.94 4.20 7.38
N PHE A 60 13.66 3.82 7.51
CA PHE A 60 12.55 4.76 7.63
C PHE A 60 12.75 5.72 8.81
N ALA A 61 12.55 7.01 8.59
CA ALA A 61 12.84 8.06 9.57
C ALA A 61 11.98 9.30 9.33
N ALA A 62 11.86 10.20 10.32
CA ALA A 62 11.06 11.42 10.18
C ALA A 62 11.52 12.36 9.04
N SER A 63 12.80 12.30 8.67
CA SER A 63 13.38 13.00 7.53
C SER A 63 14.18 12.00 6.72
N MET A 64 13.90 11.91 5.43
CA MET A 64 14.54 10.94 4.55
C MET A 64 14.86 11.54 3.18
N ASP A 65 16.09 11.29 2.76
CA ASP A 65 16.58 11.42 1.39
C ASP A 65 17.01 10.02 0.90
N TYR A 66 17.57 9.93 -0.31
CA TYR A 66 18.08 8.66 -0.81
C TYR A 66 19.13 8.07 0.13
N ALA A 67 20.07 8.87 0.64
CA ALA A 67 21.14 8.39 1.53
C ALA A 67 20.59 7.72 2.80
N GLN A 68 19.50 8.25 3.37
CA GLN A 68 18.83 7.65 4.53
C GLN A 68 18.23 6.27 4.21
N THR A 69 17.63 6.07 3.03
CA THR A 69 17.16 4.73 2.62
C THR A 69 18.30 3.71 2.59
N GLN A 70 19.50 4.14 2.17
CA GLN A 70 20.67 3.28 2.04
C GLN A 70 21.27 2.86 3.40
N THR A 71 20.83 3.46 4.51
CA THR A 71 21.18 3.01 5.87
C THR A 71 20.43 1.74 6.29
N SER A 72 19.42 1.32 5.52
CA SER A 72 18.60 0.14 5.81
C SER A 72 19.44 -1.14 5.83
N THR A 73 19.38 -1.88 6.93
CA THR A 73 20.07 -3.16 7.11
C THR A 73 19.17 -4.37 6.80
N CYS A 74 17.85 -4.18 6.87
CA CYS A 74 16.85 -5.15 6.45
C CYS A 74 15.73 -4.44 5.67
N SER A 75 14.86 -5.23 5.03
CA SER A 75 13.68 -4.73 4.33
C SER A 75 12.52 -5.71 4.48
N THR A 76 11.28 -5.21 4.49
CA THR A 76 10.08 -6.04 4.43
C THR A 76 9.63 -6.32 2.98
N VAL A 77 10.42 -5.92 1.97
CA VAL A 77 10.26 -6.34 0.57
C VAL A 77 11.40 -7.26 0.13
N GLN A 78 11.16 -8.10 -0.88
CA GLN A 78 12.05 -9.23 -1.23
C GLN A 78 13.44 -8.83 -1.75
N PRO A 79 13.61 -7.98 -2.79
CA PRO A 79 14.92 -7.72 -3.37
C PRO A 79 15.87 -7.02 -2.39
N ILE A 80 17.09 -7.54 -2.22
CA ILE A 80 18.06 -6.95 -1.29
C ILE A 80 18.46 -5.53 -1.72
N ALA A 81 18.50 -5.29 -3.03
CA ALA A 81 18.76 -3.99 -3.63
C ALA A 81 17.63 -2.97 -3.46
N ASP A 82 16.42 -3.39 -3.05
CA ASP A 82 15.31 -2.46 -2.80
C ASP A 82 15.28 -2.02 -1.32
N LYS A 83 15.77 -0.79 -1.07
CA LYS A 83 15.65 -0.11 0.23
C LYS A 83 14.55 0.95 0.24
N SER A 84 13.68 0.96 -0.76
CA SER A 84 12.59 1.93 -0.85
C SER A 84 11.63 1.79 0.34
N ASN A 85 10.86 2.84 0.56
CA ASN A 85 9.73 2.79 1.49
C ASN A 85 8.44 3.13 0.75
N TYR A 86 7.40 2.39 1.11
CA TYR A 86 6.03 2.58 0.65
C TYR A 86 5.16 2.64 1.90
N TRP A 87 4.29 3.62 2.00
CA TRP A 87 3.43 3.70 3.17
C TRP A 87 2.00 4.11 2.85
N MET A 88 1.10 3.58 3.65
CA MET A 88 -0.35 3.63 3.45
C MET A 88 -1.05 4.06 4.75
N PRO A 89 -2.19 4.75 4.67
CA PRO A 89 -2.96 5.09 5.86
C PRO A 89 -3.56 3.83 6.49
N ASN A 90 -3.47 3.72 7.82
CA ASN A 90 -4.08 2.62 8.57
C ASN A 90 -5.60 2.65 8.51
N LEU A 91 -6.22 1.47 8.53
CA LEU A 91 -7.66 1.30 8.67
C LEU A 91 -8.03 0.99 10.13
N TYR A 92 -9.13 1.58 10.60
CA TYR A 92 -9.72 1.30 11.90
C TYR A 92 -11.17 0.85 11.73
N PHE A 93 -11.57 -0.12 12.55
CA PHE A 93 -12.96 -0.45 12.83
C PHE A 93 -13.47 0.47 13.93
N GLN A 94 -14.55 1.19 13.68
CA GLN A 94 -15.31 1.95 14.67
C GLN A 94 -16.50 1.11 15.15
N ASP A 95 -16.49 0.72 16.41
CA ASP A 95 -17.56 -0.09 17.02
C ASP A 95 -18.90 0.67 16.97
N PRO A 96 -19.93 0.17 16.24
CA PRO A 96 -21.22 0.84 16.13
C PRO A 96 -21.96 1.02 17.47
N LYS A 97 -21.60 0.24 18.51
CA LYS A 97 -22.28 0.24 19.81
C LYS A 97 -21.75 1.30 20.77
N ASN A 98 -20.44 1.57 20.75
CA ASN A 98 -19.77 2.45 21.72
C ASN A 98 -18.88 3.52 21.09
N GLY A 99 -18.64 3.49 19.78
CA GLY A 99 -17.84 4.45 19.04
C GLY A 99 -16.34 4.35 19.23
N SER A 100 -15.85 3.31 19.93
CA SER A 100 -14.42 3.04 20.09
C SER A 100 -13.78 2.55 18.79
N PHE A 101 -12.46 2.65 18.71
CA PHE A 101 -11.69 2.28 17.53
C PHE A 101 -10.76 1.12 17.81
N ILE A 102 -10.70 0.18 16.87
CA ILE A 102 -9.77 -0.93 16.86
C ILE A 102 -9.05 -0.89 15.52
N ARG A 103 -7.71 -0.88 15.53
CA ARG A 103 -6.95 -0.95 14.28
C ARG A 103 -7.24 -2.27 13.58
N VAL A 104 -7.52 -2.22 12.29
CA VAL A 104 -7.69 -3.41 11.46
C VAL A 104 -6.31 -4.02 11.18
N PRO A 105 -6.08 -5.29 11.50
CA PRO A 105 -4.81 -5.94 11.22
C PRO A 105 -4.53 -6.04 9.72
N GLU A 106 -3.26 -5.95 9.37
CA GLU A 106 -2.79 -6.16 8.01
C GLU A 106 -2.50 -7.64 7.75
N GLN A 107 -2.61 -8.04 6.48
CA GLN A 107 -2.21 -9.36 6.03
C GLN A 107 -0.74 -9.32 5.56
N PRO A 108 0.06 -10.38 5.80
CA PRO A 108 1.50 -10.42 5.50
C PRO A 108 1.80 -10.64 4.01
N TYR A 109 0.94 -10.17 3.11
CA TYR A 109 1.03 -10.39 1.66
C TYR A 109 0.46 -9.20 0.88
N HIS A 110 0.74 -7.97 1.32
CA HIS A 110 0.58 -6.85 0.40
C HIS A 110 1.44 -7.08 -0.85
N LYS A 111 0.99 -6.49 -1.96
CA LYS A 111 1.67 -6.68 -3.24
C LYS A 111 1.98 -5.34 -3.86
N ILE A 112 3.23 -5.17 -4.26
CA ILE A 112 3.69 -3.98 -4.97
C ILE A 112 4.15 -4.43 -6.34
N TYR A 113 3.38 -4.08 -7.35
CA TYR A 113 3.64 -4.41 -8.74
C TYR A 113 4.46 -3.30 -9.37
N TYR A 114 5.55 -3.67 -10.04
CA TYR A 114 6.31 -2.77 -10.90
C TYR A 114 6.02 -3.14 -12.35
N LYS A 115 5.19 -2.35 -13.04
CA LYS A 115 4.78 -2.62 -14.42
C LYS A 115 5.62 -1.83 -15.42
N TYR A 116 6.31 -2.52 -16.31
CA TYR A 116 7.20 -1.96 -17.33
C TYR A 116 6.96 -2.54 -18.73
N GLY A 117 5.72 -3.00 -18.97
CA GLY A 117 5.26 -3.53 -20.24
C GLY A 117 4.32 -2.59 -20.98
N THR A 118 4.18 -2.85 -22.27
CA THR A 118 3.13 -2.26 -23.12
C THR A 118 1.82 -3.06 -23.02
N GLY A 119 0.71 -2.50 -23.49
CA GLY A 119 -0.55 -3.21 -23.66
C GLY A 119 -0.48 -4.41 -24.62
N SER A 120 0.58 -4.51 -25.44
CA SER A 120 0.88 -5.68 -26.27
C SER A 120 1.77 -6.71 -25.59
N ASN A 121 2.01 -6.56 -24.28
CA ASN A 121 2.86 -7.42 -23.46
C ASN A 121 4.31 -7.53 -23.97
N THR A 122 4.90 -6.40 -24.38
CA THR A 122 6.32 -6.28 -24.73
C THR A 122 7.03 -5.35 -23.74
N TYR A 123 8.36 -5.48 -23.62
CA TYR A 123 9.14 -4.51 -22.84
C TYR A 123 8.93 -3.10 -23.40
N ASP A 124 8.53 -2.17 -22.54
CA ASP A 124 8.50 -0.76 -22.89
C ASP A 124 9.90 -0.16 -22.68
N LYS A 125 10.58 0.12 -23.79
CA LYS A 125 11.96 0.63 -23.79
C LYS A 125 12.05 2.10 -23.39
N ASP A 126 10.93 2.81 -23.32
CA ASP A 126 10.89 4.21 -22.88
C ASP A 126 10.86 4.31 -21.36
N ILE A 127 10.60 3.20 -20.65
CA ILE A 127 10.58 3.15 -19.20
C ILE A 127 12.01 3.13 -18.65
N GLN A 128 12.29 4.11 -17.81
CA GLN A 128 13.57 4.31 -17.14
C GLN A 128 13.45 3.94 -15.66
N GLU A 129 14.56 3.65 -15.00
CA GLU A 129 14.56 3.51 -13.55
C GLU A 129 14.27 4.84 -12.84
N PHE A 130 13.79 4.76 -11.60
CA PHE A 130 13.61 5.95 -10.76
C PHE A 130 14.96 6.59 -10.44
N PRO A 131 15.11 7.93 -10.57
CA PRO A 131 16.33 8.59 -10.15
C PRO A 131 16.50 8.53 -8.63
N GLN A 132 17.72 8.76 -8.15
CA GLN A 132 17.95 9.04 -6.73
C GLN A 132 17.12 10.26 -6.31
N GLU A 133 16.75 10.33 -5.03
CA GLU A 133 15.88 11.35 -4.45
C GLU A 133 14.42 11.35 -4.97
N PHE A 134 14.07 10.42 -5.86
CA PHE A 134 12.72 10.34 -6.39
C PHE A 134 11.73 9.94 -5.30
N ARG A 135 10.62 10.68 -5.25
CA ARG A 135 9.48 10.42 -4.38
C ARG A 135 8.20 10.85 -5.08
N MET A 136 7.10 10.18 -4.78
CA MET A 136 5.79 10.50 -5.32
C MET A 136 4.70 9.98 -4.41
N MET A 137 3.47 10.43 -4.65
CA MET A 137 2.28 9.91 -4.00
C MET A 137 1.17 9.68 -5.01
N ALA A 138 0.23 8.83 -4.65
CA ALA A 138 -1.02 8.59 -5.37
C ALA A 138 -2.17 8.63 -4.38
N GLY A 139 -3.31 9.21 -4.78
CA GLY A 139 -4.43 9.50 -3.88
C GLY A 139 -4.24 10.82 -3.13
N ASP A 140 -5.19 11.15 -2.26
CA ASP A 140 -5.21 12.40 -1.51
C ASP A 140 -6.00 12.21 -0.20
N ALA A 141 -5.32 12.37 0.94
CA ALA A 141 -5.88 12.17 2.28
C ALA A 141 -7.11 13.04 2.60
N THR A 142 -7.33 14.12 1.85
CA THR A 142 -8.45 15.04 2.04
C THR A 142 -9.73 14.61 1.30
N LEU A 143 -9.65 13.70 0.33
CA LEU A 143 -10.82 13.33 -0.47
C LEU A 143 -11.87 12.57 0.34
N ARG A 144 -13.14 12.89 0.08
CA ARG A 144 -14.33 12.22 0.65
C ARG A 144 -15.40 11.88 -0.38
N ALA A 145 -15.05 12.03 -1.65
CA ALA A 145 -15.88 11.74 -2.81
C ALA A 145 -14.96 11.52 -4.01
N GLU A 146 -15.52 10.91 -5.06
CA GLU A 146 -14.78 10.58 -6.27
C GLU A 146 -14.20 11.85 -6.95
N ASN A 147 -12.91 11.77 -7.32
CA ASN A 147 -12.22 12.78 -8.10
C ASN A 147 -11.32 12.12 -9.13
N ALA A 148 -11.80 12.01 -10.37
CA ALA A 148 -11.10 11.33 -11.46
C ALA A 148 -9.69 11.89 -11.79
N THR A 149 -9.38 13.14 -11.40
CA THR A 149 -8.04 13.70 -11.66
C THR A 149 -7.00 13.15 -10.68
N LEU A 150 -7.38 13.06 -9.40
CA LEU A 150 -6.49 12.62 -8.32
C LEU A 150 -6.46 11.09 -8.18
N MET A 151 -7.54 10.44 -8.60
CA MET A 151 -7.72 8.98 -8.53
C MET A 151 -7.31 8.27 -9.83
N GLY A 152 -6.66 8.99 -10.76
CA GLY A 152 -6.18 8.46 -12.04
C GLY A 152 -7.23 8.45 -13.17
N PRO A 153 -6.80 8.62 -14.43
CA PRO A 153 -7.67 8.85 -15.59
C PRO A 153 -8.46 7.61 -16.05
N TYR A 154 -8.17 6.42 -15.48
CA TYR A 154 -8.78 5.15 -15.88
C TYR A 154 -9.96 4.71 -15.00
N GLY A 155 -10.62 5.63 -14.30
CA GLY A 155 -11.86 5.36 -13.55
C GLY A 155 -11.72 4.45 -12.32
N ASN A 156 -10.63 3.70 -12.17
CA ASN A 156 -10.37 2.76 -11.08
C ASN A 156 -8.92 2.87 -10.56
N GLY A 157 -8.32 4.06 -10.54
CA GLY A 157 -6.95 4.19 -10.01
C GLY A 157 -6.90 4.01 -8.49
N LEU A 158 -8.03 4.10 -7.79
CA LEU A 158 -8.28 3.59 -6.44
C LEU A 158 -9.49 2.66 -6.49
N SER A 159 -9.44 1.52 -5.80
CA SER A 159 -10.60 0.65 -5.58
C SER A 159 -10.50 -0.09 -4.25
N TRP A 160 -11.64 -0.37 -3.64
CA TRP A 160 -11.78 -1.17 -2.44
C TRP A 160 -12.55 -2.44 -2.75
N TYR A 161 -12.13 -3.54 -2.15
CA TYR A 161 -12.62 -4.89 -2.41
C TYR A 161 -13.00 -5.57 -1.12
N CYS A 162 -14.21 -6.11 -1.08
CA CYS A 162 -14.58 -7.20 -0.18
C CYS A 162 -14.56 -8.50 -0.98
N HIS A 163 -13.59 -9.37 -0.71
CA HIS A 163 -13.50 -10.66 -1.38
C HIS A 163 -14.41 -11.68 -0.67
N GLY A 164 -15.51 -12.00 -1.33
CA GLY A 164 -16.45 -13.03 -0.95
C GLY A 164 -15.88 -14.43 -1.20
N ASN A 165 -16.70 -15.47 -1.03
CA ASN A 165 -16.32 -16.86 -1.30
C ASN A 165 -17.05 -17.46 -2.51
N GLY A 166 -17.66 -16.60 -3.35
CA GLY A 166 -18.42 -16.99 -4.53
C GLY A 166 -19.81 -17.56 -4.22
N THR A 167 -20.28 -17.47 -2.97
CA THR A 167 -21.65 -17.79 -2.59
C THR A 167 -22.55 -16.56 -2.63
N THR A 168 -23.87 -16.78 -2.53
CA THR A 168 -24.84 -15.68 -2.44
C THR A 168 -24.84 -14.98 -1.08
N ASP A 169 -24.41 -15.68 -0.02
CA ASP A 169 -24.30 -15.12 1.34
C ASP A 169 -23.05 -14.23 1.49
N PHE A 170 -21.99 -14.52 0.72
CA PHE A 170 -20.75 -13.75 0.71
C PHE A 170 -20.29 -13.48 -0.74
N PRO A 171 -20.95 -12.54 -1.46
CA PRO A 171 -20.54 -12.13 -2.79
C PRO A 171 -19.31 -11.19 -2.74
N ASP A 172 -18.67 -11.00 -3.88
CA ASP A 172 -17.62 -9.98 -4.03
C ASP A 172 -18.24 -8.58 -4.15
N PHE A 173 -17.63 -7.58 -3.51
CA PHE A 173 -17.98 -6.16 -3.66
C PHE A 173 -16.77 -5.35 -4.09
N GLU A 174 -16.97 -4.40 -5.00
CA GLU A 174 -15.96 -3.47 -5.49
C GLU A 174 -16.54 -2.05 -5.55
N SER A 175 -15.77 -1.04 -5.12
CA SER A 175 -16.15 0.37 -5.19
C SER A 175 -14.93 1.29 -5.21
N VAL A 176 -15.08 2.52 -5.73
CA VAL A 176 -14.06 3.58 -5.77
C VAL A 176 -14.00 4.36 -4.43
N GLY A 177 -14.82 3.97 -3.46
CA GLY A 177 -14.73 4.26 -2.02
C GLY A 177 -15.02 2.98 -1.23
N PHE A 178 -15.28 3.06 0.08
CA PHE A 178 -15.63 1.86 0.83
C PHE A 178 -16.87 1.17 0.23
N PRO A 179 -16.82 -0.15 -0.02
CA PRO A 179 -18.00 -0.90 -0.41
C PRO A 179 -18.98 -0.95 0.77
N THR A 180 -20.26 -1.16 0.47
CA THR A 180 -21.34 -1.25 1.46
C THR A 180 -22.16 -2.51 1.22
N GLY A 181 -22.92 -2.97 2.20
CA GLY A 181 -23.85 -4.10 1.99
C GLY A 181 -23.24 -5.48 2.26
N PHE A 182 -22.10 -5.57 2.94
CA PHE A 182 -21.47 -6.82 3.36
C PHE A 182 -21.36 -6.92 4.89
N THR A 183 -21.24 -8.14 5.39
CA THR A 183 -21.06 -8.40 6.84
C THR A 183 -19.80 -9.21 7.17
N ALA A 184 -19.10 -9.68 6.13
CA ALA A 184 -17.81 -10.37 6.21
C ALA A 184 -17.16 -10.39 4.82
N CYS A 185 -15.83 -10.53 4.78
CA CYS A 185 -15.07 -10.72 3.54
C CYS A 185 -14.15 -11.95 3.69
N PRO A 186 -14.68 -13.19 3.54
CA PRO A 186 -13.95 -14.41 3.91
C PRO A 186 -12.64 -14.67 3.16
N ASN A 187 -12.43 -14.01 2.02
CA ASN A 187 -11.20 -14.10 1.23
C ASN A 187 -10.37 -12.81 1.29
N GLY A 188 -10.67 -11.90 2.23
CA GLY A 188 -9.91 -10.69 2.52
C GLY A 188 -10.61 -9.39 2.14
N PHE A 189 -10.22 -8.32 2.81
CA PHE A 189 -10.60 -6.95 2.47
C PHE A 189 -9.36 -6.23 1.93
N ALA A 190 -9.48 -5.50 0.83
CA ALA A 190 -8.31 -4.88 0.22
C ALA A 190 -8.60 -3.51 -0.37
N ALA A 191 -7.58 -2.65 -0.38
CA ALA A 191 -7.52 -1.48 -1.25
C ALA A 191 -6.52 -1.75 -2.37
N SER A 192 -6.76 -1.19 -3.55
CA SER A 192 -5.78 -1.12 -4.63
C SER A 192 -5.61 0.31 -5.09
N ILE A 193 -4.38 0.71 -5.38
CA ILE A 193 -4.10 2.02 -5.96
C ILE A 193 -2.98 1.95 -7.01
N THR A 194 -3.17 2.65 -8.11
CA THR A 194 -2.15 2.79 -9.17
C THR A 194 -1.47 4.15 -9.02
N MET A 195 -0.15 4.18 -9.05
CA MET A 195 0.62 5.43 -9.00
C MET A 195 0.85 6.03 -10.40
N PRO A 196 1.01 7.36 -10.51
CA PRO A 196 1.38 7.99 -11.77
C PRO A 196 2.79 7.56 -12.20
N SER A 197 3.08 7.63 -13.49
CA SER A 197 4.37 7.17 -14.03
C SER A 197 5.00 8.09 -15.07
N CYS A 198 4.34 9.18 -15.44
CA CYS A 198 4.87 10.21 -16.33
C CYS A 198 5.45 11.36 -15.50
N TRP A 199 6.71 11.71 -15.73
CA TRP A 199 7.45 12.70 -14.94
C TRP A 199 7.80 13.93 -15.78
N ASN A 200 7.68 15.12 -15.18
CA ASN A 200 8.00 16.39 -15.84
C ASN A 200 9.44 16.88 -15.62
N GLY A 201 10.28 16.10 -14.96
CA GLY A 201 11.67 16.47 -14.68
C GLY A 201 11.86 17.36 -13.45
N GLN A 202 10.79 17.71 -12.72
CA GLN A 202 10.86 18.54 -11.52
C GLN A 202 10.92 17.69 -10.24
N ASP A 203 11.51 18.25 -9.20
CA ASP A 203 11.52 17.65 -7.87
C ASP A 203 10.12 17.66 -7.24
N PHE A 204 9.92 16.77 -6.26
CA PHE A 204 8.70 16.73 -5.45
C PHE A 204 8.52 18.02 -4.64
N ASP A 205 7.33 18.60 -4.69
CA ASP A 205 6.94 19.77 -3.91
C ASP A 205 5.84 19.40 -2.91
N ALA A 206 6.13 19.42 -1.61
CA ALA A 206 5.16 19.08 -0.57
C ALA A 206 3.92 20.01 -0.55
N THR A 207 4.00 21.20 -1.14
CA THR A 207 2.85 22.12 -1.26
C THR A 207 1.95 21.80 -2.46
N ASN A 208 2.46 21.06 -3.44
CA ASN A 208 1.71 20.52 -4.56
C ASN A 208 2.28 19.16 -4.99
N PRO A 209 2.07 18.10 -4.17
CA PRO A 209 2.77 16.82 -4.30
C PRO A 209 2.56 16.07 -5.61
N SER A 210 1.47 16.36 -6.31
CA SER A 210 1.14 15.76 -7.60
C SER A 210 1.71 16.52 -8.80
N ALA A 211 2.33 17.69 -8.61
CA ALA A 211 2.70 18.59 -9.71
C ALA A 211 3.76 18.05 -10.66
N HIS A 212 4.62 17.14 -10.17
CA HIS A 212 5.72 16.57 -10.96
C HIS A 212 5.35 15.28 -11.68
N MET A 213 4.19 14.70 -11.37
CA MET A 213 3.76 13.40 -11.87
C MET A 213 2.40 13.45 -12.54
N ALA A 214 2.25 12.68 -13.61
CA ALA A 214 0.97 12.48 -14.28
C ALA A 214 0.75 11.00 -14.62
N TYR A 215 -0.51 10.65 -14.82
CA TYR A 215 -0.88 9.33 -15.28
C TYR A 215 -0.75 9.22 -16.81
N PRO A 216 -0.19 8.12 -17.34
CA PRO A 216 -0.16 7.87 -18.77
C PRO A 216 -1.57 7.55 -19.30
N VAL A 217 -1.86 7.89 -20.55
CA VAL A 217 -3.12 7.54 -21.26
C VAL A 217 -2.93 6.45 -22.34
N ALA A 218 -1.68 6.05 -22.59
CA ALA A 218 -1.28 5.01 -23.54
C ALA A 218 0.10 4.44 -23.16
N ASP A 219 0.66 3.58 -24.00
CA ASP A 219 2.02 3.02 -23.86
C ASP A 219 3.13 4.01 -24.29
N GLY A 220 4.37 3.75 -23.88
CA GLY A 220 5.54 4.54 -24.26
C GLY A 220 5.56 5.96 -23.71
N ILE A 221 6.62 6.71 -24.00
CA ILE A 221 6.71 8.12 -23.57
C ILE A 221 5.64 9.00 -24.23
N ALA A 222 5.19 8.61 -25.44
CA ALA A 222 4.10 9.29 -26.16
C ALA A 222 2.73 9.15 -25.46
N GLY A 223 2.58 8.19 -24.54
CA GLY A 223 1.41 8.06 -23.69
C GLY A 223 1.38 9.06 -22.53
N CYS A 224 2.44 9.83 -22.31
CA CYS A 224 2.51 10.87 -21.28
C CYS A 224 2.01 12.22 -21.81
N PRO A 225 1.36 13.05 -20.96
CA PRO A 225 1.06 14.43 -21.32
C PRO A 225 2.32 15.21 -21.71
N ASP A 226 2.22 16.17 -22.63
CA ASP A 226 3.36 17.00 -23.05
C ASP A 226 4.03 17.75 -21.89
N THR A 227 3.29 17.99 -20.81
CA THR A 227 3.82 18.61 -19.58
C THR A 227 4.60 17.65 -18.69
N HIS A 228 4.52 16.34 -18.92
CA HIS A 228 5.08 15.27 -18.08
C HIS A 228 5.76 14.17 -18.91
N ASN A 229 6.36 14.53 -20.04
CA ASN A 229 6.98 13.58 -20.98
C ASN A 229 8.52 13.58 -20.93
N VAL A 230 9.12 14.02 -19.82
CA VAL A 230 10.59 14.02 -19.66
C VAL A 230 11.11 12.59 -19.44
N ALA A 231 10.42 11.83 -18.59
CA ALA A 231 10.67 10.41 -18.42
C ALA A 231 9.38 9.67 -18.07
N ARG A 232 9.38 8.36 -18.29
CA ARG A 232 8.35 7.44 -17.81
C ARG A 232 9.01 6.39 -16.93
N PHE A 233 8.40 6.08 -15.81
CA PHE A 233 8.90 5.10 -14.84
C PHE A 233 8.04 3.82 -14.83
N PRO A 234 8.49 2.73 -14.18
CA PRO A 234 7.63 1.58 -13.93
C PRO A 234 6.39 2.04 -13.20
N GLN A 235 5.22 1.64 -13.69
CA GLN A 235 3.98 1.98 -13.03
C GLN A 235 3.82 1.10 -11.80
N ILE A 236 3.89 1.74 -10.63
CA ILE A 236 3.65 1.08 -9.36
C ILE A 236 2.14 0.87 -9.19
N PHE A 237 1.73 -0.35 -8.89
CA PHE A 237 0.37 -0.69 -8.48
C PHE A 237 0.44 -1.44 -7.16
N VAL A 238 -0.32 -1.00 -6.17
CA VAL A 238 -0.25 -1.51 -4.80
C VAL A 238 -1.57 -2.18 -4.47
N GLU A 239 -1.51 -3.39 -3.90
CA GLU A 239 -2.61 -4.04 -3.23
C GLU A 239 -2.34 -4.07 -1.72
N TYR A 240 -3.18 -3.39 -0.95
CA TYR A 240 -3.13 -3.31 0.50
C TYR A 240 -4.20 -4.23 1.09
N TRP A 241 -3.77 -5.30 1.77
CA TRP A 241 -4.61 -6.41 2.21
C TRP A 241 -4.81 -6.41 3.72
N LEU A 242 -6.05 -6.51 4.16
CA LEU A 242 -6.48 -6.34 5.54
C LEU A 242 -7.27 -7.55 6.02
N ASN A 243 -7.16 -7.85 7.31
CA ASN A 243 -7.94 -8.88 7.98
C ASN A 243 -9.11 -8.24 8.73
N ILE A 244 -10.33 -8.43 8.23
CA ILE A 244 -11.54 -7.94 8.90
C ILE A 244 -12.36 -9.03 9.59
N ASP A 245 -11.94 -10.30 9.51
CA ASP A 245 -12.71 -11.46 10.02
C ASP A 245 -12.99 -11.35 11.52
N THR A 246 -12.14 -10.63 12.25
CA THR A 246 -12.33 -10.43 13.70
C THR A 246 -13.54 -9.53 14.02
N PHE A 247 -14.01 -8.74 13.06
CA PHE A 247 -15.15 -7.85 13.25
C PHE A 247 -16.48 -8.48 12.82
N ASP A 248 -16.46 -9.71 12.30
CA ASP A 248 -17.66 -10.42 11.86
C ASP A 248 -18.70 -10.52 12.99
N GLY A 249 -19.94 -10.13 12.68
CA GLY A 249 -21.04 -10.09 13.64
C GLY A 249 -21.03 -8.88 14.59
N LEU A 250 -20.05 -7.98 14.48
CA LEU A 250 -20.04 -6.71 15.21
C LEU A 250 -20.72 -5.56 14.45
N TYR A 251 -21.00 -5.76 13.16
CA TYR A 251 -21.66 -4.81 12.26
C TYR A 251 -22.66 -5.54 11.34
N THR A 252 -23.51 -4.76 10.69
CA THR A 252 -24.55 -5.20 9.74
C THR A 252 -24.28 -4.65 8.35
N ALA A 253 -25.01 -5.15 7.34
CA ALA A 253 -24.87 -4.69 5.96
C ALA A 253 -25.21 -3.20 5.75
N ASP A 254 -25.96 -2.61 6.69
CA ASP A 254 -26.33 -1.18 6.67
C ASP A 254 -25.27 -0.30 7.37
N ASP A 255 -24.31 -0.89 8.07
CA ASP A 255 -23.23 -0.17 8.75
C ASP A 255 -22.05 0.10 7.80
N ASN A 256 -21.33 1.18 8.04
CA ASN A 256 -20.01 1.47 7.46
C ASN A 256 -19.00 1.65 8.59
N PRO A 257 -18.54 0.56 9.22
CA PRO A 257 -17.78 0.65 10.46
C PRO A 257 -16.29 0.92 10.22
N PHE A 258 -15.88 1.20 8.99
CA PHE A 258 -14.47 1.36 8.65
C PHE A 258 -14.13 2.83 8.44
N VAL A 259 -12.98 3.25 8.98
CA VAL A 259 -12.48 4.62 8.90
C VAL A 259 -10.97 4.59 8.72
N LEU A 260 -10.45 5.30 7.71
CA LEU A 260 -9.02 5.50 7.58
C LEU A 260 -8.52 6.49 8.64
N THR A 261 -7.27 6.34 9.02
CA THR A 261 -6.64 7.06 10.14
C THR A 261 -6.81 8.58 10.12
N MET A 262 -6.94 9.22 8.95
CA MET A 262 -7.15 10.67 8.80
C MET A 262 -8.63 11.09 8.96
N GLY A 263 -9.46 10.21 9.54
CA GLY A 263 -10.88 10.43 9.76
C GLY A 263 -11.73 10.30 8.50
N ASP A 264 -11.30 9.48 7.53
CA ASP A 264 -12.08 9.22 6.32
C ASP A 264 -12.98 7.99 6.48
N ALA A 265 -14.29 8.22 6.60
CA ALA A 265 -15.30 7.15 6.65
C ALA A 265 -15.87 6.78 5.27
N THR A 266 -15.27 7.28 4.18
CA THR A 266 -15.75 7.11 2.81
C THR A 266 -14.81 6.28 1.94
N GLY A 267 -13.54 6.13 2.34
CA GLY A 267 -12.51 5.35 1.63
C GLY A 267 -11.82 6.10 0.49
N TYR A 268 -12.30 7.29 0.10
CA TYR A 268 -11.72 8.09 -0.99
C TYR A 268 -10.37 8.73 -0.62
N GLY A 269 -10.07 8.86 0.67
CA GLY A 269 -8.84 9.44 1.21
C GLY A 269 -7.65 8.47 1.22
N PHE A 270 -7.83 7.24 0.72
CA PHE A 270 -6.74 6.28 0.59
C PHE A 270 -5.65 6.83 -0.32
N HIS A 271 -4.40 6.62 0.08
CA HIS A 271 -3.23 7.04 -0.66
C HIS A 271 -2.08 6.08 -0.42
N VAL A 272 -1.11 6.11 -1.33
CA VAL A 272 0.21 5.49 -1.14
C VAL A 272 1.25 6.54 -1.41
N ASP A 273 2.23 6.60 -0.54
CA ASP A 273 3.44 7.38 -0.73
C ASP A 273 4.62 6.45 -1.03
N PHE A 274 5.56 6.94 -1.83
CA PHE A 274 6.75 6.22 -2.25
C PHE A 274 7.98 7.10 -2.17
N LEU A 275 9.05 6.56 -1.60
CA LEU A 275 10.40 7.13 -1.67
C LEU A 275 11.36 6.07 -2.21
N ASN A 276 12.03 6.38 -3.31
CA ASN A 276 12.93 5.48 -4.01
C ASN A 276 14.19 5.20 -3.18
N GLY A 277 14.43 3.93 -2.88
CA GLY A 277 15.65 3.42 -2.26
C GLY A 277 16.27 2.26 -3.02
N TRP A 278 15.87 2.04 -4.27
CA TRP A 278 16.53 1.07 -5.14
C TRP A 278 17.99 1.44 -5.36
N GLU A 279 18.89 0.46 -5.22
CA GLU A 279 20.29 0.62 -5.63
C GLU A 279 20.34 1.04 -7.11
N ALA A 280 21.00 2.18 -7.36
CA ALA A 280 21.06 2.77 -8.70
C ALA A 280 21.59 1.78 -9.75
N GLY A 281 20.87 1.67 -10.86
CA GLY A 281 21.19 0.78 -11.99
C GLY A 281 20.53 -0.60 -11.91
N VAL A 282 20.05 -1.04 -10.74
CA VAL A 282 19.47 -2.38 -10.60
C VAL A 282 18.16 -2.52 -11.38
N LEU A 283 17.23 -1.59 -11.23
CA LEU A 283 15.97 -1.64 -11.99
C LEU A 283 16.22 -1.59 -13.50
N ASN A 284 17.11 -0.71 -13.96
CA ASN A 284 17.44 -0.60 -15.37
C ASN A 284 18.10 -1.88 -15.93
N ALA A 285 18.92 -2.56 -15.14
CA ALA A 285 19.52 -3.83 -15.52
C ALA A 285 18.51 -4.99 -15.53
N THR A 286 17.56 -5.00 -14.60
CA THR A 286 16.64 -6.12 -14.37
C THR A 286 15.38 -6.09 -15.24
N MET A 287 14.77 -4.91 -15.48
CA MET A 287 13.51 -4.81 -16.23
C MET A 287 13.52 -5.47 -17.63
N PRO A 288 14.60 -5.38 -18.43
CA PRO A 288 14.62 -6.00 -19.76
C PRO A 288 14.54 -7.53 -19.74
N THR A 289 14.92 -8.17 -18.64
CA THR A 289 15.11 -9.64 -18.55
C THR A 289 14.20 -10.32 -17.52
N CYS A 290 13.81 -9.63 -16.46
CA CYS A 290 12.93 -10.17 -15.44
C CYS A 290 11.48 -10.08 -15.92
N ILE A 291 10.86 -11.22 -16.24
CA ILE A 291 9.50 -11.25 -16.81
C ILE A 291 8.57 -12.29 -16.13
N PRO A 292 8.51 -12.31 -14.79
CA PRO A 292 7.73 -13.32 -14.07
C PRO A 292 6.24 -13.30 -14.45
N GLY A 293 5.70 -12.12 -14.72
CA GLY A 293 4.28 -11.92 -15.00
C GLY A 293 3.39 -12.55 -13.93
N ASN A 294 2.29 -13.15 -14.38
CA ASN A 294 1.35 -13.86 -13.51
C ASN A 294 1.87 -15.24 -13.07
N THR A 295 2.93 -15.74 -13.70
CA THR A 295 3.46 -17.07 -13.39
C THR A 295 4.42 -17.08 -12.20
N GLY A 296 4.97 -15.91 -11.84
CA GLY A 296 6.09 -15.84 -10.90
C GLY A 296 7.38 -16.50 -11.43
N ASN A 297 7.48 -16.79 -12.73
CA ASN A 297 8.62 -17.47 -13.35
C ASN A 297 9.21 -16.62 -14.49
N PRO A 298 10.51 -16.30 -14.48
CA PRO A 298 11.51 -16.72 -13.48
C PRO A 298 11.23 -16.11 -12.09
N ALA A 299 11.63 -16.81 -11.02
CA ALA A 299 11.49 -16.29 -9.67
C ALA A 299 12.35 -15.04 -9.48
N LEU A 300 12.02 -14.18 -8.51
CA LEU A 300 12.79 -12.95 -8.26
C LEU A 300 14.27 -13.21 -7.91
N SER A 301 14.56 -14.37 -7.32
CA SER A 301 15.92 -14.82 -7.00
C SER A 301 16.73 -15.31 -8.20
N ASP A 302 16.13 -15.44 -9.38
CA ASP A 302 16.80 -15.90 -10.60
C ASP A 302 17.82 -14.88 -11.10
N ASP A 303 18.87 -15.37 -11.77
CA ASP A 303 19.96 -14.57 -12.35
C ASP A 303 19.49 -13.57 -13.42
N THR A 304 18.36 -13.87 -14.09
CA THR A 304 17.68 -12.96 -15.04
C THR A 304 16.80 -11.92 -14.35
N CYS A 305 16.57 -12.08 -13.03
CA CYS A 305 15.93 -11.12 -12.14
C CYS A 305 16.98 -10.51 -11.19
N PHE A 306 16.81 -10.66 -9.87
CA PHE A 306 17.67 -10.01 -8.88
C PHE A 306 18.82 -10.90 -8.37
N GLY A 307 18.94 -12.15 -8.83
CA GLY A 307 19.98 -13.10 -8.39
C GLY A 307 21.40 -12.56 -8.57
N ASN A 308 21.68 -11.89 -9.69
CA ASN A 308 22.96 -11.24 -9.97
C ASN A 308 23.09 -9.82 -9.38
N HIS A 309 22.08 -9.34 -8.66
CA HIS A 309 21.99 -8.01 -8.06
C HIS A 309 21.81 -8.08 -6.54
N GLY A 310 22.55 -9.02 -5.91
CA GLY A 310 22.50 -9.24 -4.47
C GLY A 310 21.45 -10.25 -4.00
N GLY A 311 20.51 -10.65 -4.86
CA GLY A 311 19.48 -11.64 -4.55
C GLY A 311 18.29 -11.06 -3.80
N ILE A 312 17.58 -11.94 -3.07
CA ILE A 312 16.40 -11.59 -2.29
C ILE A 312 16.57 -12.01 -0.82
N TYR A 313 15.91 -11.30 0.08
CA TYR A 313 15.73 -11.71 1.47
C TYR A 313 14.87 -12.99 1.56
N THR A 314 15.15 -13.83 2.55
CA THR A 314 14.28 -14.96 2.90
C THR A 314 13.03 -14.48 3.64
N ASP A 315 11.97 -15.30 3.66
CA ASP A 315 10.75 -14.99 4.40
C ASP A 315 11.02 -14.72 5.90
N GLU A 316 11.99 -15.42 6.50
CA GLU A 316 12.42 -15.20 7.89
C GLU A 316 13.13 -13.85 8.08
N GLN A 317 13.97 -13.44 7.12
CA GLN A 317 14.62 -12.12 7.14
C GLN A 317 13.61 -10.99 6.96
N ILE A 318 12.63 -11.17 6.08
CA ILE A 318 11.52 -10.23 5.86
C ILE A 318 10.68 -10.11 7.14
N ALA A 319 10.25 -11.24 7.71
CA ALA A 319 9.41 -11.27 8.91
C ALA A 319 10.11 -10.74 10.18
N SER A 320 11.44 -10.80 10.24
CA SER A 320 12.23 -10.25 11.34
C SER A 320 12.61 -8.77 11.17
N CYS A 321 12.32 -8.18 10.01
CA CYS A 321 12.62 -6.78 9.77
C CYS A 321 11.57 -5.88 10.42
N ILE A 322 11.91 -5.33 11.58
CA ILE A 322 11.05 -4.42 12.34
C ILE A 322 11.85 -3.18 12.76
N LEU A 323 11.18 -2.04 12.74
CA LEU A 323 11.68 -0.75 13.19
C LEU A 323 10.83 -0.29 14.36
N LYS A 324 11.50 0.08 15.46
CA LYS A 324 10.83 0.64 16.62
C LYS A 324 10.26 2.03 16.27
N PRO A 325 8.97 2.29 16.54
CA PRO A 325 8.40 3.62 16.37
C PRO A 325 9.18 4.71 17.12
N LEU A 326 9.27 5.88 16.49
CA LEU A 326 9.74 7.11 17.13
C LEU A 326 8.65 7.75 17.98
N THR A 327 7.38 7.59 17.57
CA THR A 327 6.23 8.08 18.32
C THR A 327 5.89 7.15 19.49
N ASN A 328 5.43 7.73 20.61
CA ASN A 328 4.96 6.98 21.79
C ASN A 328 3.42 6.91 21.87
N GLU A 329 2.72 7.38 20.84
CA GLU A 329 1.26 7.41 20.79
C GLU A 329 0.70 6.01 20.56
N ALA A 330 -0.43 5.71 21.18
CA ALA A 330 -1.12 4.45 20.93
C ALA A 330 -1.77 4.47 19.54
N THR A 331 -1.30 3.61 18.65
CA THR A 331 -1.82 3.48 17.28
C THR A 331 -2.77 2.29 17.11
N GLY A 332 -2.99 1.48 18.15
CA GLY A 332 -3.65 0.18 18.02
C GLY A 332 -2.69 -0.93 17.58
N TRP A 333 -1.39 -0.66 17.50
CA TRP A 333 -0.32 -1.64 17.31
C TRP A 333 0.60 -1.69 18.54
N THR A 334 1.04 -2.90 18.92
CA THR A 334 1.99 -3.12 20.01
C THR A 334 3.34 -3.52 19.44
N TYR A 335 4.34 -2.65 19.52
CA TYR A 335 5.71 -3.06 19.18
C TYR A 335 6.30 -4.01 20.26
N PRO A 336 7.05 -5.07 19.91
CA PRO A 336 7.39 -5.57 18.57
C PRO A 336 6.45 -6.70 18.10
N GLU A 337 5.24 -6.77 18.63
CA GLU A 337 4.29 -7.83 18.28
C GLU A 337 3.89 -7.70 16.81
N ILE A 338 4.05 -8.79 16.08
CA ILE A 338 3.58 -8.90 14.70
C ILE A 338 2.07 -9.18 14.78
N ASP A 339 1.26 -8.50 13.97
CA ASP A 339 -0.17 -8.83 13.89
C ASP A 339 -0.31 -10.33 13.63
N ASN A 340 -1.18 -11.01 14.38
CA ASN A 340 -1.44 -12.43 14.19
C ASN A 340 -2.46 -12.60 13.06
N PRO A 341 -2.04 -12.98 11.83
CA PRO A 341 -2.95 -13.02 10.69
C PRO A 341 -3.79 -14.31 10.65
N GLU A 342 -3.45 -15.33 11.46
CA GLU A 342 -4.09 -16.65 11.44
C GLU A 342 -5.42 -16.73 12.21
N GLY A 343 -5.85 -15.63 12.84
CA GLY A 343 -7.02 -15.63 13.71
C GLY A 343 -6.72 -16.29 15.06
N GLY A 344 -7.02 -15.58 16.14
CA GLY A 344 -6.68 -16.01 17.49
C GLY A 344 -6.99 -14.91 18.50
N ALA A 345 -6.76 -15.18 19.79
CA ALA A 345 -7.03 -14.21 20.85
C ALA A 345 -6.38 -12.86 20.56
N LEU A 346 -7.21 -11.83 20.61
CA LEU A 346 -6.96 -10.44 20.31
C LEU A 346 -5.62 -9.92 20.90
N THR A 347 -4.52 -9.88 20.14
CA THR A 347 -3.33 -9.06 20.47
C THR A 347 -3.45 -7.66 19.85
N TYR A 348 -4.65 -7.07 20.02
CA TYR A 348 -4.98 -5.64 19.89
C TYR A 348 -3.90 -4.77 20.51
N GLY A 349 -3.27 -3.84 19.80
CA GLY A 349 -2.56 -2.72 20.43
C GLY A 349 -3.47 -1.74 21.17
N GLY A 350 -4.57 -2.24 21.74
CA GLY A 350 -5.57 -1.54 22.51
C GLY A 350 -6.83 -1.21 21.73
N VAL A 351 -7.93 -1.05 22.49
CA VAL A 351 -9.12 -0.30 22.08
C VAL A 351 -8.82 1.18 22.30
N LEU A 352 -9.03 2.00 21.28
CA LEU A 352 -8.81 3.45 21.33
C LEU A 352 -10.15 4.18 21.50
N SER A 353 -10.17 5.23 22.32
CA SER A 353 -11.36 6.10 22.46
C SER A 353 -11.47 7.16 21.36
N ALA A 354 -10.39 7.39 20.61
CA ALA A 354 -10.33 8.32 19.49
C ALA A 354 -9.29 7.84 18.47
N LEU A 355 -9.40 8.30 17.22
CA LEU A 355 -8.36 8.10 16.22
C LEU A 355 -7.07 8.84 16.63
N PRO A 356 -5.89 8.22 16.43
CA PRO A 356 -4.60 8.88 16.68
C PRO A 356 -4.48 10.21 15.93
N GLY A 357 -3.82 11.20 16.54
CA GLY A 357 -3.64 12.53 15.99
C GLY A 357 -4.83 13.48 16.09
N CYS A 358 -5.79 13.20 16.99
CA CYS A 358 -7.02 13.97 17.16
C CYS A 358 -7.79 14.12 15.84
N GLN A 359 -7.79 13.06 15.04
CA GLN A 359 -8.47 13.05 13.75
C GLN A 359 -9.98 13.01 13.97
N THR A 360 -10.70 13.88 13.26
CA THR A 360 -12.16 13.93 13.31
C THR A 360 -12.74 13.23 12.11
N ILE A 361 -13.77 12.41 12.34
CA ILE A 361 -14.44 11.70 11.25
C ILE A 361 -15.17 12.70 10.36
N THR A 362 -14.97 12.56 9.06
CA THR A 362 -15.57 13.37 8.02
C THR A 362 -16.15 12.45 6.94
N THR A 363 -17.39 12.70 6.55
CA THR A 363 -18.17 11.84 5.65
C THR A 363 -18.34 12.43 4.25
N GLY A 364 -17.75 13.61 3.99
CA GLY A 364 -17.80 14.27 2.67
C GLY A 364 -19.11 15.00 2.36
N PRO A 365 -19.35 15.32 1.07
CA PRO A 365 -18.46 15.08 -0.08
C PRO A 365 -17.30 16.08 -0.19
N ASN A 366 -17.33 17.16 0.61
CA ASN A 366 -16.27 18.17 0.58
C ASN A 366 -14.94 17.61 1.09
N ALA A 367 -13.84 18.14 0.56
CA ALA A 367 -12.50 17.82 1.04
C ALA A 367 -12.38 18.10 2.54
N ALA A 368 -11.75 17.18 3.26
CA ALA A 368 -11.54 17.27 4.70
C ALA A 368 -10.44 18.29 5.03
N THR A 369 -10.60 18.96 6.17
CA THR A 369 -9.49 19.70 6.79
C THR A 369 -8.79 18.75 7.76
N LEU A 370 -7.56 18.37 7.44
CA LEU A 370 -6.77 17.48 8.29
C LEU A 370 -6.38 18.19 9.58
N THR A 371 -6.69 17.58 10.72
CA THR A 371 -6.27 18.07 12.04
C THR A 371 -4.98 17.37 12.45
N THR A 372 -4.24 17.98 13.37
CA THR A 372 -3.12 17.27 14.02
C THR A 372 -2.94 17.75 15.43
N CYS A 373 -2.65 16.83 16.34
CA CYS A 373 -2.27 17.11 17.71
C CYS A 373 -1.15 16.16 18.14
N ASN A 374 -0.48 16.46 19.24
CA ASN A 374 0.66 15.67 19.73
C ASN A 374 0.26 14.50 20.64
N GLU A 375 -1.02 14.31 20.97
CA GLU A 375 -1.46 13.32 21.96
C GLU A 375 -2.79 12.65 21.59
N THR A 376 -2.89 11.32 21.76
CA THR A 376 -4.16 10.67 22.13
C THR A 376 -4.05 10.04 23.51
N THR A 377 -5.08 10.24 24.32
CA THR A 377 -5.26 9.55 25.61
C THR A 377 -5.66 8.09 25.38
N THR A 378 -4.86 7.15 25.86
CA THR A 378 -5.29 5.76 26.00
C THR A 378 -6.39 5.66 27.06
N THR A 379 -7.49 4.99 26.74
CA THR A 379 -8.40 4.47 27.76
C THR A 379 -8.07 3.00 27.99
N VAL A 380 -7.37 2.71 29.09
CA VAL A 380 -7.34 1.35 29.62
C VAL A 380 -8.62 1.17 30.42
N GLN A 381 -9.64 0.52 29.83
CA GLN A 381 -10.48 -0.52 30.45
C GLN A 381 -11.69 -0.86 29.57
N GLY A 382 -11.84 -2.17 29.31
CA GLY A 382 -12.95 -2.82 28.64
C GLY A 382 -12.61 -4.29 28.46
#